data_AF-A0A8H4TEI0-F1
#
_entry.id   AF-A0A8H4TEI0-F1
#
_cell.length_a   1.000
_cell.length_b   1.000
_cell.length_c   1.000
_cell.angle_alpha   90.00
_cell.angle_beta   90.00
_cell.angle_gamma   90.00
#
_symmetry.space_group_name_H-M   'P 1'
#
loop_
_entity.id
_entity.type
_entity.pdbx_description
1 polymer ?
#
loop_
_entity_poly.entity_id
_entity_poly.type
_entity_poly.pdbx_seq_one_letter_code
_entity_poly.pdbx_strand_id
1 'polypeptide(L)'
;MEEPSLHQVLSMENPMFKIAHKASAYHSVKGNPVEVFNITRWVEFNLQNIISAYGHVLSRRTSSLQQMNLKNTEVEEEICNVTELKHAAYRRLACISVPLVCEGAGILKESLSCPDTIRTGQDATLMSGKRSRPNWTFYVGQDPRIYLVTGTFRLSKAWSSAKIEHQATRGNEPIKQLARHATEAETRYGFILSETEVVVVCYYTTQQGKLDAKWQSVSRSACGQGVLTVNLAIWALSMMSLNSQHRGIAQEEYTVPLNSWFAQHGYYRNHLSGRVLSDPPTGGIIRD
;
A
#
# COMPACT_ATOMS: atom_id res chain seq x y z
N MET A 1 -10.86 -7.60 -28.80
CA MET A 1 -10.54 -6.42 -27.96
C MET A 1 -9.10 -6.56 -27.51
N GLU A 2 -8.32 -5.50 -27.60
CA GLU A 2 -6.93 -5.49 -27.13
C GLU A 2 -6.90 -5.56 -25.59
N GLU A 3 -6.01 -6.37 -25.00
CA GLU A 3 -5.87 -6.46 -23.55
C GLU A 3 -5.40 -5.11 -22.97
N PRO A 4 -5.95 -4.64 -21.83
CA PRO A 4 -5.48 -3.39 -21.24
C PRO A 4 -4.15 -3.57 -20.51
N SER A 5 -3.47 -2.46 -20.23
CA SER A 5 -2.27 -2.48 -19.40
C SER A 5 -2.59 -2.60 -17.91
N LEU A 6 -1.63 -3.06 -17.09
CA LEU A 6 -1.78 -3.08 -15.63
C LEU A 6 -2.18 -1.70 -15.10
N HIS A 7 -1.58 -0.64 -15.64
CA HIS A 7 -1.91 0.74 -15.26
C HIS A 7 -3.38 1.06 -15.51
N GLN A 8 -3.92 0.67 -16.67
CA GLN A 8 -5.33 0.90 -17.00
C GLN A 8 -6.26 0.21 -15.99
N VAL A 9 -5.97 -1.05 -15.65
CA VAL A 9 -6.78 -1.82 -14.69
C VAL A 9 -6.70 -1.24 -13.27
N LEU A 10 -5.50 -0.92 -12.80
CA LEU A 10 -5.28 -0.30 -11.48
C LEU A 10 -5.90 1.09 -11.39
N SER A 11 -6.16 1.74 -12.53
CA SER A 11 -6.76 3.07 -12.61
C SER A 11 -8.28 3.05 -12.80
N MET A 12 -8.90 1.88 -12.88
CA MET A 12 -10.36 1.76 -12.99
C MET A 12 -11.05 2.35 -11.77
N GLU A 13 -12.31 2.74 -11.97
CA GLU A 13 -13.15 3.27 -10.90
C GLU A 13 -13.28 2.27 -9.74
N ASN A 14 -13.13 2.77 -8.52
CA ASN A 14 -13.27 1.96 -7.32
C ASN A 14 -14.74 1.83 -6.94
N PRO A 15 -15.18 0.67 -6.44
CA PRO A 15 -16.49 0.56 -5.82
C PRO A 15 -16.65 1.56 -4.69
N MET A 16 -17.71 2.35 -4.75
CA MET A 16 -18.06 3.32 -3.72
C MET A 16 -18.87 2.64 -2.63
N PHE A 17 -18.56 2.95 -1.37
CA PHE A 17 -19.35 2.50 -0.22
C PHE A 17 -19.99 3.71 0.45
N LYS A 18 -21.28 3.63 0.74
CA LYS A 18 -22.02 4.71 1.42
C LYS A 18 -22.13 4.41 2.89
N ILE A 19 -21.76 5.36 3.74
CA ILE A 19 -22.02 5.23 5.18
C ILE A 19 -23.53 5.35 5.44
N ALA A 20 -24.11 4.32 6.05
CA ALA A 20 -25.47 4.37 6.55
C ALA A 20 -25.61 5.47 7.62
N HIS A 21 -26.74 6.16 7.66
CA HIS A 21 -26.97 7.23 8.66
C HIS A 21 -26.73 6.74 10.11
N LYS A 22 -27.13 5.50 10.40
CA LYS A 22 -26.98 4.84 11.71
C LYS A 22 -25.61 4.23 11.97
N ALA A 23 -24.64 4.42 11.07
CA ALA A 23 -23.35 3.77 11.19
C ALA A 23 -22.64 4.14 12.49
N SER A 24 -22.05 3.12 13.11
CA SER A 24 -21.33 3.28 14.36
C SER A 24 -19.92 3.81 14.11
N ALA A 25 -19.54 4.88 14.81
CA ALA A 25 -18.17 5.36 14.83
C ALA A 25 -17.26 4.51 15.75
N TYR A 26 -17.83 3.53 16.47
CA TYR A 26 -17.08 2.69 17.39
C TYR A 26 -16.17 1.73 16.62
N HIS A 27 -14.87 1.79 16.90
CA HIS A 27 -13.90 0.81 16.48
C HIS A 27 -13.18 0.27 17.71
N SER A 28 -13.32 -1.03 17.99
CA SER A 28 -12.53 -1.68 19.04
C SER A 28 -11.06 -1.72 18.64
N VAL A 29 -10.24 -0.89 19.27
CA VAL A 29 -8.78 -0.97 19.15
C VAL A 29 -8.31 -2.03 20.13
N LYS A 30 -7.87 -3.18 19.63
CA LYS A 30 -7.29 -4.24 20.47
C LYS A 30 -5.78 -4.06 20.57
N GLY A 31 -5.31 -3.90 21.81
CA GLY A 31 -3.90 -3.87 22.17
C GLY A 31 -3.29 -2.47 22.24
N ASN A 32 -2.18 -2.35 22.94
CA ASN A 32 -1.51 -1.07 23.15
C ASN A 32 -0.89 -0.57 21.84
N PRO A 33 -1.12 0.71 21.47
CA PRO A 33 -0.47 1.33 20.32
C PRO A 33 1.05 1.40 20.51
N VAL A 34 1.79 1.44 19.41
CA VAL A 34 3.23 1.75 19.44
C VAL A 34 3.39 3.26 19.33
N GLU A 35 4.30 3.82 20.12
CA GLU A 35 4.58 5.25 20.05
C GLU A 35 5.31 5.58 18.75
N VAL A 36 4.75 6.54 18.01
CA VAL A 36 5.32 7.08 16.78
C VAL A 36 5.54 8.57 17.03
N PHE A 37 6.78 9.03 16.91
CA PHE A 37 7.18 10.36 17.40
C PHE A 37 6.85 11.44 16.38
N ASN A 38 7.34 11.30 15.14
CA ASN A 38 7.03 12.22 14.05
C ASN A 38 6.18 11.54 12.99
N ILE A 39 5.09 12.22 12.60
CA ILE A 39 4.18 11.79 11.55
C ILE A 39 4.10 12.91 10.50
N THR A 40 4.72 12.68 9.34
CA THR A 40 4.88 13.70 8.29
C THR A 40 4.28 13.24 6.97
N ARG A 41 4.05 14.18 6.04
CA ARG A 41 3.54 13.84 4.70
C ARG A 41 4.58 13.09 3.88
N TRP A 42 4.16 12.02 3.20
CA TRP A 42 4.98 11.25 2.26
C TRP A 42 4.85 11.82 0.85
N VAL A 43 5.39 13.02 0.64
CA VAL A 43 5.28 13.76 -0.64
C VAL A 43 5.82 12.98 -1.84
N GLU A 44 6.78 12.07 -1.60
CA GLU A 44 7.40 11.24 -2.63
C GLU A 44 6.47 10.10 -3.10
N PHE A 45 5.47 9.72 -2.30
CA PHE A 45 4.47 8.72 -2.69
C PHE A 45 3.41 9.38 -3.57
N ASN A 46 3.76 9.55 -4.84
CA ASN A 46 2.90 10.17 -5.84
C ASN A 46 2.96 9.39 -7.17
N LEU A 47 2.01 9.68 -8.07
CA LEU A 47 1.88 8.98 -9.35
C LEU A 47 3.17 9.06 -10.19
N GLN A 48 3.79 10.25 -10.26
CA GLN A 48 4.98 10.47 -11.09
C GLN A 48 6.13 9.56 -10.65
N ASN A 49 6.40 9.47 -9.35
CA ASN A 49 7.46 8.62 -8.81
C ASN A 49 7.14 7.13 -8.99
N ILE A 50 5.88 6.74 -8.81
CA ILE A 50 5.43 5.35 -9.04
C ILE A 50 5.59 4.96 -10.52
N ILE A 51 5.19 5.81 -11.47
CA ILE A 51 5.38 5.58 -12.91
C ILE A 51 6.87 5.58 -13.27
N SER A 52 7.67 6.47 -12.67
CA SER A 52 9.11 6.52 -12.89
C SER A 52 9.75 5.19 -12.50
N ALA A 53 9.48 4.68 -11.30
CA ALA A 53 10.01 3.42 -10.81
C ALA A 53 9.43 2.19 -11.55
N TYR A 54 8.12 2.11 -11.73
CA TYR A 54 7.43 0.90 -12.16
C TYR A 54 6.79 0.98 -13.55
N GLY A 55 7.04 2.03 -14.34
CA GLY A 55 6.42 2.24 -15.64
C GLY A 55 6.53 1.05 -16.60
N HIS A 56 7.68 0.37 -16.59
CA HIS A 56 7.92 -0.85 -17.38
C HIS A 56 7.05 -2.05 -16.98
N VAL A 57 6.63 -2.14 -15.71
CA VAL A 57 5.67 -3.14 -15.21
C VAL A 57 4.26 -2.69 -15.55
N LEU A 58 3.95 -1.43 -15.23
CA LEU A 58 2.63 -0.81 -15.42
C LEU A 58 2.19 -0.75 -16.88
N SER A 59 3.13 -0.67 -17.83
CA SER A 59 2.86 -0.67 -19.27
C SER A 59 2.60 -2.06 -19.85
N ARG A 60 2.85 -3.15 -19.11
CA ARG A 60 2.61 -4.51 -19.62
C ARG A 60 1.10 -4.75 -19.76
N ARG A 61 0.72 -5.48 -20.80
CA ARG A 61 -0.65 -5.95 -20.99
C ARG A 61 -0.97 -7.02 -19.95
N THR A 62 -2.20 -7.02 -19.45
CA THR A 62 -2.67 -7.98 -18.46
C THR A 62 -3.89 -8.74 -18.95
N SER A 63 -3.81 -10.07 -18.83
CA SER A 63 -4.94 -10.97 -19.00
C SER A 63 -5.71 -11.20 -17.70
N SER A 64 -5.24 -10.66 -16.57
CA SER A 64 -5.88 -10.80 -15.26
C SER A 64 -7.32 -10.27 -15.23
N LEU A 65 -7.67 -9.32 -16.11
CA LEU A 65 -9.06 -8.89 -16.29
C LEU A 65 -10.01 -9.99 -16.75
N GLN A 66 -9.56 -10.93 -17.58
CA GLN A 66 -10.39 -12.04 -18.05
C GLN A 66 -10.71 -13.02 -16.90
N GLN A 67 -9.85 -13.08 -15.88
CA GLN A 67 -10.06 -13.87 -14.67
C GLN A 67 -10.96 -13.15 -13.65
N MET A 68 -10.99 -11.82 -13.70
CA MET A 68 -11.85 -11.03 -12.83
C MET A 68 -13.25 -10.98 -13.42
N ASN A 69 -14.22 -11.62 -12.75
CA ASN A 69 -15.64 -11.35 -12.99
C ASN A 69 -15.98 -9.92 -12.49
N LEU A 70 -15.52 -8.90 -13.21
CA LEU A 70 -15.87 -7.49 -13.03
C LEU A 70 -17.29 -7.23 -13.55
N LYS A 71 -18.26 -8.08 -13.20
CA LYS A 71 -19.66 -7.64 -13.23
C LYS A 71 -19.79 -6.56 -12.16
N ASN A 72 -19.42 -5.35 -12.58
CA ASN A 72 -19.70 -4.09 -11.96
C ASN A 72 -21.21 -3.94 -11.99
N THR A 73 -21.87 -4.52 -11.00
CA THR A 73 -23.12 -3.93 -10.58
C THR A 73 -22.71 -2.62 -9.91
N GLU A 74 -23.23 -1.51 -10.43
CA GLU A 74 -23.27 -0.16 -9.84
C GLU A 74 -23.97 -0.18 -8.46
N VAL A 75 -23.54 -1.09 -7.59
CA VAL A 75 -24.14 -1.27 -6.27
C VAL A 75 -23.24 -0.48 -5.35
N GLU A 76 -23.63 0.76 -5.15
CA GLU A 76 -23.28 1.47 -3.93
C GLU A 76 -23.69 0.58 -2.76
N GLU A 77 -22.70 0.01 -2.09
CA GLU A 77 -22.94 -0.83 -0.93
C GLU A 77 -23.06 0.09 0.28
N GLU A 78 -24.24 0.09 0.91
CA GLU A 78 -24.44 0.79 2.16
C GLU A 78 -23.75 0.01 3.29
N ILE A 79 -22.89 0.68 4.05
CA ILE A 79 -22.10 0.11 5.15
C ILE A 79 -22.47 0.77 6.48
N CYS A 80 -22.76 -0.05 7.48
CA CYS A 80 -23.17 0.37 8.82
C CYS A 80 -22.02 0.32 9.84
N ASN A 81 -20.97 -0.47 9.57
CA ASN A 81 -19.87 -0.69 10.50
C ASN A 81 -18.59 -1.11 9.76
N VAL A 82 -17.48 -1.18 10.51
CA VAL A 82 -16.18 -1.59 9.95
C VAL A 82 -16.16 -3.04 9.48
N THR A 83 -16.96 -3.94 10.06
CA THR A 83 -17.03 -5.34 9.61
C THR A 83 -17.60 -5.44 8.20
N GLU A 84 -18.65 -4.69 7.91
CA GLU A 84 -19.22 -4.60 6.55
C GLU A 84 -18.25 -3.97 5.56
N LEU A 85 -17.56 -2.89 5.95
CA LEU A 85 -16.50 -2.29 5.13
C LEU A 85 -15.41 -3.32 4.79
N LYS A 86 -14.97 -4.12 5.77
CA LYS A 86 -13.98 -5.18 5.56
C LYS A 86 -14.46 -6.20 4.56
N HIS A 87 -15.66 -6.76 4.73
CA HIS A 87 -16.22 -7.74 3.81
C HIS A 87 -16.35 -7.19 2.38
N ALA A 88 -16.84 -5.95 2.24
CA ALA A 88 -16.95 -5.28 0.96
C ALA A 88 -15.58 -5.11 0.28
N ALA A 89 -14.58 -4.64 1.03
CA ALA A 89 -13.21 -4.47 0.55
C ALA A 89 -12.54 -5.80 0.20
N TYR A 90 -12.62 -6.82 1.05
CA TYR A 90 -12.02 -8.14 0.79
C TYR A 90 -12.59 -8.76 -0.48
N ARG A 91 -13.92 -8.69 -0.67
CA ARG A 91 -14.57 -9.23 -1.85
C ARG A 91 -14.19 -8.50 -3.14
N ARG A 92 -14.05 -7.17 -3.10
CA ARG A 92 -13.85 -6.35 -4.32
C ARG A 92 -12.38 -6.07 -4.59
N LEU A 93 -11.67 -5.55 -3.60
CA LEU A 93 -10.29 -5.12 -3.75
C LEU A 93 -9.31 -6.29 -3.77
N ALA A 94 -9.59 -7.41 -3.09
CA ALA A 94 -8.68 -8.57 -3.17
C ALA A 94 -8.71 -9.21 -4.56
N CYS A 95 -9.88 -9.26 -5.22
CA CYS A 95 -10.01 -9.77 -6.58
C CYS A 95 -9.24 -8.95 -7.62
N ILE A 96 -9.03 -7.64 -7.36
CA ILE A 96 -8.27 -6.76 -8.24
C ILE A 96 -6.79 -6.73 -7.83
N SER A 97 -6.53 -6.40 -6.56
CA SER A 97 -5.18 -6.13 -6.08
C SER A 97 -4.30 -7.37 -6.08
N VAL A 98 -4.80 -8.53 -5.63
CA VAL A 98 -3.94 -9.72 -5.47
C VAL A 98 -3.42 -10.24 -6.81
N PRO A 99 -4.27 -10.49 -7.84
CA PRO A 99 -3.77 -10.94 -9.13
C PRO A 99 -2.79 -9.95 -9.77
N LEU A 100 -3.07 -8.65 -9.70
CA LEU A 100 -2.21 -7.62 -10.31
C LEU A 100 -0.88 -7.43 -9.56
N VAL A 101 -0.85 -7.62 -8.24
CA VAL A 101 0.41 -7.67 -7.50
C VAL A 101 1.18 -8.94 -7.86
N CYS A 102 0.55 -10.11 -7.95
CA CYS A 102 1.21 -11.35 -8.40
C CYS A 102 1.80 -11.20 -9.82
N GLU A 103 1.06 -10.59 -10.74
CA GLU A 103 1.52 -10.33 -12.11
C GLU A 103 2.72 -9.37 -12.13
N GLY A 104 2.64 -8.28 -11.35
CA GLY A 104 3.77 -7.37 -11.16
C GLY A 104 4.99 -8.07 -10.54
N ALA A 105 4.78 -8.91 -9.53
CA ALA A 105 5.84 -9.67 -8.87
C ALA A 105 6.49 -10.68 -9.82
N GLY A 106 5.69 -11.33 -10.69
CA GLY A 106 6.18 -12.20 -11.75
C GLY A 106 7.10 -11.49 -12.73
N ILE A 107 6.78 -10.24 -13.10
CA ILE A 107 7.63 -9.42 -13.96
C ILE A 107 8.95 -9.04 -13.27
N LEU A 108 8.92 -8.80 -11.96
CA LEU A 108 10.11 -8.39 -11.19
C LEU A 108 10.93 -9.56 -10.64
N LYS A 109 10.44 -10.80 -10.73
CA LYS A 109 11.02 -12.00 -10.13
C LYS A 109 12.53 -12.13 -10.36
N GLU A 110 12.96 -11.97 -11.60
CA GLU A 110 14.39 -12.08 -11.97
C GLU A 110 15.19 -10.88 -11.45
N SER A 111 14.66 -9.67 -11.59
CA SER A 111 15.37 -8.44 -11.21
C SER A 111 15.56 -8.28 -9.70
N LEU A 112 14.63 -8.79 -8.88
CA LEU A 112 14.63 -8.62 -7.43
C LEU A 112 14.86 -9.93 -6.66
N SER A 113 15.01 -11.07 -7.35
CA SER A 113 15.03 -12.41 -6.73
C SER A 113 13.84 -12.62 -5.77
N CYS A 114 12.66 -12.13 -6.12
CA CYS A 114 11.48 -12.14 -5.26
C CYS A 114 10.47 -13.23 -5.66
N PRO A 115 9.66 -13.77 -4.71
CA PRO A 115 8.56 -14.66 -5.07
C PRO A 115 7.51 -13.96 -5.94
N ASP A 116 6.88 -14.71 -6.84
CA ASP A 116 5.80 -14.24 -7.73
C ASP A 116 4.40 -14.46 -7.13
N THR A 117 4.29 -15.31 -6.11
CA THR A 117 3.02 -15.71 -5.53
C THR A 117 2.77 -14.96 -4.23
N ILE A 118 1.89 -13.96 -4.31
CA ILE A 118 1.41 -13.18 -3.17
C ILE A 118 0.14 -13.78 -2.61
N ARG A 119 0.04 -13.81 -1.29
CA ARG A 119 -1.16 -14.24 -0.56
C ARG A 119 -1.62 -13.12 0.36
N THR A 120 -2.88 -13.21 0.77
CA THR A 120 -3.44 -12.26 1.73
C THR A 120 -4.04 -12.95 2.94
N GLY A 121 -3.91 -12.32 4.10
CA GLY A 121 -4.57 -12.72 5.34
C GLY A 121 -5.64 -11.70 5.73
N GLN A 122 -6.79 -12.17 6.20
CA GLN A 122 -7.90 -11.33 6.67
C GLN A 122 -8.10 -11.55 8.16
N ASP A 123 -7.95 -10.50 8.96
CA ASP A 123 -8.06 -10.51 10.43
C ASP A 123 -7.25 -11.65 11.11
N ALA A 124 -6.15 -12.05 10.47
CA ALA A 124 -5.30 -13.16 10.87
C ALA A 124 -4.23 -12.70 11.87
N THR A 125 -3.94 -13.56 12.85
CA THR A 125 -2.86 -13.30 13.81
C THR A 125 -1.51 -13.41 13.11
N LEU A 126 -0.62 -12.45 13.37
CA LEU A 126 0.75 -12.52 12.91
C LEU A 126 1.49 -13.67 13.59
N MET A 127 2.38 -14.34 12.87
CA MET A 127 3.08 -15.54 13.35
C MET A 127 4.21 -15.21 14.34
N SER A 128 4.56 -13.93 14.54
CA SER A 128 5.71 -13.45 15.33
C SER A 128 5.51 -13.50 16.86
N GLY A 129 4.68 -14.41 17.37
CA GLY A 129 4.48 -14.65 18.81
C GLY A 129 3.71 -13.56 19.58
N LYS A 130 3.57 -12.36 19.01
CA LYS A 130 2.76 -11.25 19.56
C LYS A 130 1.40 -11.23 18.83
N ARG A 131 0.31 -11.19 19.60
CA ARG A 131 -1.07 -11.43 19.12
C ARG A 131 -1.68 -10.27 18.29
N SER A 132 -0.89 -9.53 17.51
CA SER A 132 -1.43 -8.54 16.59
C SER A 132 -2.29 -9.20 15.51
N ARG A 133 -3.42 -8.56 15.19
CA ARG A 133 -4.35 -9.00 14.14
C ARG A 133 -4.65 -7.82 13.23
N PRO A 134 -3.79 -7.54 12.24
CA PRO A 134 -4.09 -6.58 11.19
C PRO A 134 -5.35 -7.02 10.46
N ASN A 135 -6.13 -6.07 9.96
CA ASN A 135 -7.36 -6.40 9.25
C ASN A 135 -7.02 -7.05 7.91
N TRP A 136 -5.99 -6.55 7.22
CA TRP A 136 -5.55 -7.13 5.96
C TRP A 136 -4.03 -7.22 5.94
N THR A 137 -3.49 -8.33 5.48
CA THR A 137 -2.04 -8.48 5.23
C THR A 137 -1.80 -8.99 3.83
N PHE A 138 -0.69 -8.56 3.24
CA PHE A 138 -0.10 -9.15 2.04
C PHE A 138 1.19 -9.85 2.47
N TYR A 139 1.45 -11.06 1.97
CA TYR A 139 2.64 -11.82 2.34
C TYR A 139 3.04 -12.83 1.26
N VAL A 140 4.30 -13.26 1.31
CA VAL A 140 4.84 -14.40 0.53
C VAL A 140 5.25 -15.54 1.46
N GLY A 141 5.38 -16.74 0.90
CA GLY A 141 5.73 -17.94 1.66
C GLY A 141 4.55 -18.59 2.40
N GLN A 142 4.80 -19.75 3.00
CA GLN A 142 3.86 -20.47 3.86
C GLN A 142 4.34 -20.51 5.29
N ASP A 143 5.59 -20.91 5.48
CA ASP A 143 6.29 -20.93 6.77
C ASP A 143 7.82 -20.89 6.53
N PRO A 144 8.54 -19.83 6.94
CA PRO A 144 8.02 -18.61 7.53
C PRO A 144 7.25 -17.76 6.51
N ARG A 145 6.26 -16.99 6.99
CA ARG A 145 5.59 -15.97 6.19
C ARG A 145 6.40 -14.68 6.21
N ILE A 146 6.66 -14.12 5.04
CA ILE A 146 7.29 -12.81 4.90
C ILE A 146 6.17 -11.80 4.58
N TYR A 147 5.83 -10.96 5.55
CA TYR A 147 4.79 -9.95 5.37
C TYR A 147 5.32 -8.77 4.57
N LEU A 148 4.52 -8.38 3.59
CA LEU A 148 4.80 -7.32 2.63
C LEU A 148 4.19 -6.00 3.06
N VAL A 149 2.89 -6.03 3.37
CA VAL A 149 2.10 -4.84 3.74
C VAL A 149 1.08 -5.24 4.80
N THR A 150 0.84 -4.35 5.76
CA THR A 150 -0.25 -4.51 6.75
C THR A 150 -1.32 -3.42 6.59
N GLY A 151 -2.57 -3.76 6.87
CA GLY A 151 -3.73 -2.92 6.65
C GLY A 151 -4.62 -2.86 7.88
N THR A 152 -5.13 -1.66 8.18
CA THR A 152 -6.21 -1.46 9.15
C THR A 152 -7.38 -0.69 8.53
N PHE A 153 -8.57 -0.81 9.11
CA PHE A 153 -9.80 -0.28 8.56
C PHE A 153 -10.46 0.70 9.53
N ARG A 154 -11.04 1.78 8.99
CA ARG A 154 -11.77 2.80 9.73
C ARG A 154 -12.89 3.37 8.86
N LEU A 155 -14.04 3.68 9.46
CA LEU A 155 -15.06 4.50 8.81
C LEU A 155 -14.67 5.98 8.87
N SER A 156 -14.97 6.77 7.83
CA SER A 156 -14.66 8.22 7.84
C SER A 156 -15.32 8.96 9.00
N LYS A 157 -16.53 8.52 9.40
CA LYS A 157 -17.25 9.03 10.58
C LYS A 157 -16.45 8.88 11.88
N ALA A 158 -15.65 7.81 11.99
CA ALA A 158 -14.76 7.60 13.13
C ALA A 158 -13.44 8.36 12.95
N TRP A 159 -12.86 8.30 11.75
CA TRP A 159 -11.54 8.86 11.47
C TRP A 159 -11.32 9.12 9.98
N SER A 160 -10.69 10.24 9.66
CA SER A 160 -10.15 10.56 8.33
C SER A 160 -8.77 11.20 8.45
N SER A 161 -8.04 11.22 7.35
CA SER A 161 -6.70 11.81 7.29
C SER A 161 -6.66 13.31 7.60
N ALA A 162 -7.77 14.03 7.38
CA ALA A 162 -7.91 15.43 7.76
C ALA A 162 -7.67 15.65 9.27
N LYS A 163 -7.92 14.63 10.11
CA LYS A 163 -7.60 14.69 11.54
C LYS A 163 -6.09 14.72 11.81
N ILE A 164 -5.27 14.13 10.94
CA ILE A 164 -3.80 14.25 11.04
C ILE A 164 -3.38 15.66 10.63
N GLU A 165 -3.90 16.18 9.51
CA GLU A 165 -3.54 17.51 9.00
C GLU A 165 -3.87 18.62 9.99
N HIS A 166 -5.06 18.57 10.57
CA HIS A 166 -5.51 19.54 11.56
C HIS A 166 -5.00 19.26 12.98
N GLN A 167 -4.10 18.28 13.14
CA GLN A 167 -3.53 17.87 14.43
C GLN A 167 -4.61 17.62 15.51
N ALA A 168 -5.76 17.07 15.09
CA ALA A 168 -6.88 16.84 15.98
C ALA A 168 -6.55 15.80 17.05
N THR A 169 -7.21 15.90 18.20
CA THR A 169 -7.09 14.91 19.28
C THR A 169 -7.29 13.49 18.77
N ARG A 170 -6.34 12.59 19.06
CA ARG A 170 -6.30 11.20 18.57
C ARG A 170 -6.26 11.04 17.03
N GLY A 171 -5.94 12.10 16.28
CA GLY A 171 -5.75 12.03 14.84
C GLY A 171 -4.68 11.02 14.41
N ASN A 172 -3.66 10.84 15.23
CA ASN A 172 -2.54 9.90 14.97
C ASN A 172 -2.81 8.46 15.41
N GLU A 173 -3.92 8.18 16.12
CA GLU A 173 -4.17 6.87 16.73
C GLU A 173 -4.18 5.71 15.72
N PRO A 174 -4.80 5.84 14.52
CA PRO A 174 -4.76 4.75 13.53
C PRO A 174 -3.36 4.47 12.97
N ILE A 175 -2.51 5.50 12.82
CA ILE A 175 -1.10 5.32 12.43
C ILE A 175 -0.35 4.60 13.56
N LYS A 176 -0.52 4.99 14.82
CA LYS A 176 0.11 4.33 15.97
C LYS A 176 -0.34 2.87 16.15
N GLN A 177 -1.60 2.56 15.83
CA GLN A 177 -2.08 1.17 15.80
C GLN A 177 -1.41 0.40 14.65
N LEU A 178 -1.41 0.96 13.45
CA LEU A 178 -0.80 0.32 12.29
C LEU A 178 0.71 0.11 12.46
N ALA A 179 1.41 1.00 13.17
CA ALA A 179 2.82 0.85 13.53
C ALA A 179 3.10 -0.45 14.28
N ARG A 180 2.19 -0.86 15.18
CA ARG A 180 2.29 -2.17 15.85
C ARG A 180 2.25 -3.31 14.84
N HIS A 181 1.31 -3.27 13.91
CA HIS A 181 1.16 -4.28 12.87
C HIS A 181 2.43 -4.36 12.01
N ALA A 182 2.93 -3.21 11.58
CA ALA A 182 4.16 -3.08 10.79
C ALA A 182 5.38 -3.65 11.52
N THR A 183 5.62 -3.25 12.78
CA THR A 183 6.74 -3.74 13.60
C THR A 183 6.66 -5.24 13.85
N GLU A 184 5.49 -5.78 14.20
CA GLU A 184 5.33 -7.23 14.42
C GLU A 184 5.41 -8.04 13.12
N ALA A 185 5.10 -7.44 11.98
CA ALA A 185 5.17 -8.06 10.66
C ALA A 185 6.54 -7.87 9.98
N GLU A 186 7.47 -7.14 10.60
CA GLU A 186 8.79 -6.79 10.05
C GLU A 186 8.70 -6.15 8.65
N THR A 187 7.65 -5.37 8.42
CA THR A 187 7.49 -4.54 7.23
C THR A 187 7.32 -3.09 7.63
N ARG A 188 7.84 -2.18 6.82
CA ARG A 188 7.65 -0.74 6.99
C ARG A 188 6.39 -0.19 6.33
N TYR A 189 5.73 -0.97 5.49
CA TYR A 189 4.61 -0.50 4.68
C TYR A 189 3.27 -0.91 5.28
N GLY A 190 2.35 0.04 5.31
CA GLY A 190 0.96 -0.26 5.64
C GLY A 190 -0.03 0.73 5.08
N PHE A 191 -1.31 0.45 5.26
CA PHE A 191 -2.37 1.35 4.86
C PHE A 191 -3.55 1.35 5.85
N ILE A 192 -4.31 2.43 5.80
CA ILE A 192 -5.55 2.62 6.53
C ILE A 192 -6.65 2.82 5.49
N LEU A 193 -7.61 1.91 5.44
CA LEU A 193 -8.68 1.94 4.46
C LEU A 193 -9.99 2.39 5.08
N SER A 194 -10.63 3.36 4.42
CA SER A 194 -11.99 3.78 4.66
C SER A 194 -12.81 3.72 3.39
N GLU A 195 -14.09 4.03 3.50
CA GLU A 195 -14.97 4.23 2.36
C GLU A 195 -14.75 5.53 1.59
N THR A 196 -13.96 6.48 2.10
CA THR A 196 -13.68 7.74 1.39
C THR A 196 -12.26 7.84 0.86
N GLU A 197 -11.31 7.12 1.48
CA GLU A 197 -9.89 7.22 1.17
C GLU A 197 -9.11 5.96 1.55
N VAL A 198 -7.92 5.82 0.98
CA VAL A 198 -6.84 5.02 1.54
C VAL A 198 -5.71 5.93 2.00
N VAL A 199 -5.20 5.72 3.21
CA VAL A 199 -4.03 6.41 3.74
C VAL A 199 -2.88 5.42 3.78
N VAL A 200 -1.90 5.58 2.90
CA VAL A 200 -0.68 4.78 2.90
C VAL A 200 0.30 5.33 3.94
N VAL A 201 1.07 4.43 4.56
CA VAL A 201 2.02 4.76 5.62
C VAL A 201 3.33 3.99 5.40
N CYS A 202 4.43 4.69 5.63
CA CYS A 202 5.79 4.16 5.61
C CYS A 202 6.49 4.48 6.92
N TYR A 203 6.93 3.45 7.64
CA TYR A 203 7.64 3.58 8.90
C TYR A 203 9.15 3.59 8.70
N TYR A 204 9.87 4.22 9.62
CA TYR A 204 11.32 4.24 9.69
C TYR A 204 11.76 4.57 11.11
N THR A 205 13.01 4.33 11.43
CA THR A 205 13.59 4.76 12.71
C THR A 205 14.48 5.99 12.55
N THR A 206 14.51 6.83 13.56
CA THR A 206 15.54 7.88 13.68
C THR A 206 16.88 7.26 14.10
N GLN A 207 17.96 8.05 14.07
CA GLN A 207 19.26 7.63 14.60
C GLN A 207 19.19 7.20 16.08
N GLN A 208 18.26 7.78 16.85
CA GLN A 208 18.01 7.42 18.25
C GLN A 208 17.12 6.18 18.42
N GLY A 209 16.77 5.49 17.33
CA GLY A 209 15.92 4.29 17.36
C GLY A 209 14.43 4.55 17.58
N LYS A 210 14.00 5.81 17.59
CA LYS A 210 12.59 6.19 17.70
C LYS A 210 11.86 5.92 16.39
N LEU A 211 10.65 5.35 16.47
CA LEU A 211 9.84 5.06 15.29
C LEU A 211 9.12 6.32 14.82
N ASP A 212 9.29 6.65 13.54
CA ASP A 212 8.62 7.74 12.83
C ASP A 212 7.83 7.18 11.64
N ALA A 213 6.94 8.00 11.09
CA ALA A 213 6.09 7.63 9.96
C ALA A 213 5.94 8.75 8.93
N LYS A 214 5.92 8.36 7.66
CA LYS A 214 5.51 9.19 6.52
C LYS A 214 4.16 8.67 6.01
N TRP A 215 3.22 9.55 5.69
CA TRP A 215 1.88 9.15 5.24
C TRP A 215 1.36 9.95 4.04
N GLN A 216 0.53 9.31 3.21
CA GLN A 216 -0.16 9.98 2.10
C GLN A 216 -1.59 9.46 1.96
N SER A 217 -2.54 10.37 1.73
CA SER A 217 -3.94 10.03 1.46
C SER A 217 -4.21 10.00 -0.04
N VAL A 218 -5.04 9.06 -0.46
CA VAL A 218 -5.55 8.89 -1.82
C VAL A 218 -7.07 8.76 -1.74
N SER A 219 -7.78 9.68 -2.40
CA SER A 219 -9.25 9.64 -2.46
C SER A 219 -9.74 8.36 -3.11
N ARG A 220 -10.81 7.78 -2.58
CA ARG A 220 -11.47 6.63 -3.20
C ARG A 220 -12.10 6.97 -4.55
N SER A 221 -12.57 8.20 -4.71
CA SER A 221 -13.14 8.69 -5.97
C SER A 221 -12.10 8.94 -7.05
N ALA A 222 -10.79 8.82 -6.74
CA ALA A 222 -9.75 8.96 -7.74
C ALA A 222 -9.78 7.78 -8.72
N CYS A 223 -9.93 8.09 -10.01
CA CYS A 223 -9.92 7.14 -11.11
C CYS A 223 -9.27 7.77 -12.35
N GLY A 224 -8.79 6.92 -13.26
CA GLY A 224 -8.07 7.32 -14.48
C GLY A 224 -6.55 7.33 -14.31
N GLN A 225 -5.84 7.13 -15.43
CA GLN A 225 -4.38 6.93 -15.46
C GLN A 225 -3.56 8.19 -15.13
N GLY A 226 -4.20 9.35 -15.02
CA GLY A 226 -3.57 10.62 -14.68
C GLY A 226 -3.53 10.91 -13.19
N VAL A 227 -4.12 10.05 -12.34
CA VAL A 227 -4.17 10.25 -10.89
C VAL A 227 -3.75 8.99 -10.15
N LEU A 228 -3.24 9.15 -8.92
CA LEU A 228 -2.98 8.01 -8.04
C LEU A 228 -4.32 7.49 -7.49
N THR A 229 -4.64 6.22 -7.74
CA THR A 229 -5.88 5.57 -7.29
C THR A 229 -5.65 4.66 -6.08
N VAL A 230 -6.72 4.22 -5.41
CA VAL A 230 -6.65 3.28 -4.28
C VAL A 230 -5.95 1.97 -4.66
N ASN A 231 -6.36 1.36 -5.77
CA ASN A 231 -5.76 0.10 -6.25
C ASN A 231 -4.28 0.29 -6.58
N LEU A 232 -3.92 1.37 -7.29
CA LEU A 232 -2.54 1.67 -7.62
C LEU A 232 -1.69 1.92 -6.37
N ALA A 233 -2.23 2.58 -5.34
CA ALA A 233 -1.53 2.84 -4.09
C ALA A 233 -1.24 1.55 -3.30
N ILE A 234 -2.23 0.67 -3.14
CA ILE A 234 -2.05 -0.63 -2.45
C ILE A 234 -1.10 -1.54 -3.26
N TRP A 235 -1.24 -1.53 -4.59
CA TRP A 235 -0.33 -2.23 -5.49
C TRP A 235 1.10 -1.72 -5.31
N ALA A 236 1.32 -0.40 -5.34
CA ALA A 236 2.65 0.20 -5.22
C ALA A 236 3.32 -0.14 -3.88
N LEU A 237 2.60 -0.07 -2.74
CA LEU A 237 3.12 -0.53 -1.45
C LEU A 237 3.61 -1.98 -1.52
N SER A 238 2.81 -2.85 -2.13
CA SER A 238 3.13 -4.26 -2.28
C SER A 238 4.37 -4.46 -3.16
N MET A 239 4.46 -3.76 -4.30
CA MET A 239 5.60 -3.83 -5.20
C MET A 239 6.91 -3.32 -4.56
N MET A 240 6.86 -2.25 -3.78
CA MET A 240 8.05 -1.73 -3.06
C MET A 240 8.53 -2.72 -1.99
N SER A 241 7.61 -3.40 -1.32
CA SER A 241 7.93 -4.37 -0.28
C SER A 241 8.52 -5.69 -0.81
N LEU A 242 8.42 -5.97 -2.11
CA LEU A 242 9.07 -7.13 -2.73
C LEU A 242 10.59 -7.04 -2.68
N ASN A 243 11.13 -5.82 -2.74
CA ASN A 243 12.56 -5.60 -2.55
C ASN A 243 12.91 -5.77 -1.06
N SER A 244 13.64 -6.83 -0.73
CA SER A 244 14.01 -7.19 0.65
C SER A 244 14.86 -6.12 1.34
N GLN A 245 15.66 -5.34 0.60
CA GLN A 245 16.45 -4.24 1.13
C GLN A 245 15.59 -3.03 1.53
N HIS A 246 14.37 -2.94 1.00
CA HIS A 246 13.43 -1.83 1.23
C HIS A 246 12.23 -2.20 2.10
N ARG A 247 12.03 -3.49 2.38
CA ARG A 247 10.84 -3.98 3.09
C ARG A 247 10.86 -3.69 4.59
N GLY A 248 11.99 -3.92 5.24
CA GLY A 248 12.11 -3.81 6.69
C GLY A 248 12.07 -2.36 7.18
N ILE A 249 11.69 -2.17 8.46
CA ILE A 249 11.86 -0.88 9.13
C ILE A 249 13.36 -0.64 9.29
N ALA A 250 13.86 0.45 8.72
CA ALA A 250 15.26 0.84 8.75
C ALA A 250 15.41 2.28 9.25
N GLN A 251 16.63 2.66 9.65
CA GLN A 251 16.91 4.05 10.00
C GLN A 251 16.79 4.95 8.78
N GLU A 252 16.34 6.20 8.97
CA GLU A 252 16.03 7.13 7.88
C GLU A 252 17.17 7.27 6.85
N GLU A 253 18.42 7.31 7.32
CA GLU A 253 19.62 7.41 6.48
C GLU A 253 19.82 6.23 5.52
N TYR A 254 19.32 5.04 5.89
CA TYR A 254 19.33 3.85 5.03
C TYR A 254 18.06 3.73 4.18
N THR A 255 17.10 4.64 4.36
CA THR A 255 15.91 4.70 3.51
C THR A 255 16.23 5.53 2.26
N VAL A 256 15.96 4.96 1.09
CA VAL A 256 16.21 5.64 -0.18
C VAL A 256 14.91 6.31 -0.66
N PRO A 257 14.94 7.60 -1.06
CA PRO A 257 13.83 8.30 -1.72
C PRO A 257 13.28 7.52 -2.91
N LEU A 258 11.95 7.47 -3.08
CA LEU A 258 11.31 6.65 -4.12
C LEU A 258 11.76 7.00 -5.56
N ASN A 259 12.11 8.26 -5.80
CA ASN A 259 12.62 8.74 -7.08
C ASN A 259 14.15 8.60 -7.22
N SER A 260 14.83 7.82 -6.38
CA SER A 260 16.29 7.62 -6.51
C SER A 260 16.65 6.57 -7.54
N TRP A 261 17.75 6.80 -8.22
CA TRP A 261 18.34 5.93 -9.23
C TRP A 261 19.84 5.84 -9.02
N PHE A 262 20.40 4.65 -9.20
CA PHE A 262 21.85 4.44 -9.15
C PHE A 262 22.43 4.59 -10.55
N ALA A 263 23.43 5.45 -10.68
CA ALA A 263 24.22 5.56 -11.90
C ALA A 263 25.13 4.34 -12.03
N GLN A 264 25.11 3.71 -13.19
CA GLN A 264 25.99 2.59 -13.56
C GLN A 264 26.60 2.91 -14.93
N HIS A 265 27.66 2.20 -15.32
CA HIS A 265 28.39 2.48 -16.57
C HIS A 265 27.46 2.48 -17.80
N GLY A 266 27.04 3.67 -18.24
CA GLY A 266 26.18 3.89 -19.40
C GLY A 266 24.67 3.72 -19.17
N TYR A 267 24.20 3.55 -17.93
CA TYR A 267 22.77 3.41 -17.65
C TYR A 267 22.39 3.76 -16.20
N TYR A 268 21.10 3.98 -15.95
CA TYR A 268 20.54 4.29 -14.63
C TYR A 268 19.61 3.17 -14.18
N ARG A 269 19.76 2.72 -12.93
CA ARG A 269 18.95 1.65 -12.36
C ARG A 269 18.09 2.16 -11.20
N ASN A 270 16.78 1.98 -11.29
CA ASN A 270 15.88 2.29 -10.17
C ASN A 270 16.04 1.26 -9.06
N HIS A 271 16.19 1.73 -7.82
CA HIS A 271 16.45 0.88 -6.67
C HIS A 271 15.25 0.02 -6.24
N LEU A 272 14.01 0.46 -6.48
CA LEU A 272 12.81 -0.27 -6.04
C LEU A 272 12.49 -1.45 -6.96
N SER A 273 12.62 -1.22 -8.26
CA SER A 273 12.10 -2.12 -9.29
C SER A 273 13.19 -2.76 -10.16
N GLY A 274 14.43 -2.29 -10.05
CA GLY A 274 15.51 -2.71 -10.94
C GLY A 274 15.38 -2.18 -12.38
N ARG A 275 14.39 -1.31 -12.67
CA ARG A 275 14.20 -0.69 -14.00
C ARG A 275 15.49 -0.03 -14.47
N VAL A 276 15.88 -0.29 -15.71
CA VAL A 276 17.06 0.31 -16.34
C VAL A 276 16.63 1.33 -17.39
N LEU A 277 17.30 2.48 -17.45
CA LEU A 277 17.17 3.51 -18.48
C LEU A 277 18.56 3.88 -19.04
N SER A 278 18.63 4.16 -20.33
CA SER A 278 19.83 4.74 -20.97
C SER A 278 20.07 6.19 -20.55
N ASP A 279 18.98 6.94 -20.42
CA ASP A 279 19.00 8.38 -20.15
C ASP A 279 18.64 8.69 -18.70
N PRO A 280 19.09 9.84 -18.16
CA PRO A 280 18.72 10.25 -16.82
C PRO A 280 17.20 10.34 -16.67
N PRO A 281 16.61 9.74 -15.63
CA PRO A 281 15.19 9.84 -15.35
C PRO A 281 14.79 11.27 -15.00
N THR A 282 13.77 11.79 -15.67
CA THR A 282 13.21 13.12 -15.38
C THR A 282 12.75 13.22 -13.91
N GLY A 283 13.30 14.18 -13.17
CA GLY A 283 12.98 14.41 -11.75
C GLY A 283 13.51 13.33 -10.79
N GLY A 284 14.35 12.42 -11.27
CA GLY A 284 15.01 11.41 -10.44
C GLY A 284 16.21 11.98 -9.69
N ILE A 285 16.43 11.49 -8.47
CA ILE A 285 17.65 11.76 -7.70
C ILE A 285 18.70 10.73 -8.15
N ILE A 286 19.79 11.18 -8.76
CA ILE A 286 20.88 10.30 -9.16
C ILE A 286 21.81 10.11 -7.97
N ARG A 287 22.15 8.86 -7.69
CA ARG A 287 23.11 8.43 -6.68
C ARG A 287 24.23 7.66 -7.36
N ASP A 288 25.45 7.85 -6.89
CA ASP A 288 26.63 7.11 -7.31
C ASP A 288 26.69 5.72 -6.64
#